data_AF-A0A534U4A0-F1
#
_entry.id   AF-A0A534U4A0-F1
#
_cell.length_a   1.000
_cell.length_b   1.000
_cell.length_c   1.000
_cell.angle_alpha   90.00
_cell.angle_beta   90.00
_cell.angle_gamma   90.00
#
_symmetry.space_group_name_H-M   'P 1'
#
loop_
_entity.id
_entity.type
_entity.pdbx_description
1 polymer ?
#
loop_
_entity_poly.entity_id
_entity_poly.type
_entity_poly.pdbx_seq_one_letter_code
_entity_poly.pdbx_strand_id
1 'polypeptide(L)'
;MARSRAGFSLFELIVVMLVIAIAAAFVVPAISGGWRSRQIRQGTRKVAGVMRALRERAVRRGVYQVLILDADGATFRWADGQETTLPDGVAFIGVKGGWRDPDGSARVIFYPN
;
A
#
# COMPACT_ATOMS: atom_id res chain seq x y z
N MET A 1 62.27 -9.47 9.74
CA MET A 1 61.41 -10.18 8.76
C MET A 1 60.28 -9.25 8.34
N ALA A 2 60.43 -8.54 7.21
CA ALA A 2 59.42 -7.62 6.71
C ALA A 2 58.33 -8.42 5.98
N ARG A 3 57.08 -8.29 6.44
CA ARG A 3 55.92 -8.94 5.85
C ARG A 3 55.52 -8.16 4.60
N SER A 4 55.62 -8.77 3.43
CA SER A 4 55.16 -8.19 2.17
C SER A 4 53.67 -7.88 2.28
N ARG A 5 53.30 -6.60 2.25
CA ARG A 5 51.91 -6.17 2.08
C ARG A 5 51.50 -6.57 0.66
N ALA A 6 50.77 -7.66 0.51
CA ALA A 6 50.15 -8.02 -0.75
C ALA A 6 49.11 -6.95 -1.10
N GLY A 7 49.35 -6.22 -2.18
CA GLY A 7 48.36 -5.31 -2.78
C GLY A 7 47.41 -6.07 -3.69
N PHE A 8 46.20 -5.54 -3.87
CA PHE A 8 45.21 -6.09 -4.79
C PHE A 8 45.68 -5.95 -6.24
N SER A 9 45.48 -7.00 -7.05
CA SER A 9 45.76 -6.92 -8.49
C SER A 9 44.61 -6.21 -9.24
N LEU A 10 44.90 -5.63 -10.40
CA LEU A 10 43.86 -5.05 -11.28
C LEU A 10 42.81 -6.10 -11.68
N PHE A 11 43.26 -7.33 -11.95
CA PHE A 11 42.37 -8.43 -12.30
C PHE A 11 41.41 -8.78 -11.16
N GLU A 12 41.91 -8.78 -9.93
CA GLU A 12 41.10 -9.02 -8.74
C GLU A 12 40.03 -7.94 -8.57
N LEU A 13 40.35 -6.67 -8.80
CA LEU A 13 39.36 -5.60 -8.76
C LEU A 13 38.27 -5.79 -9.83
N ILE A 14 38.64 -6.20 -11.05
CA ILE A 14 37.68 -6.49 -12.13
C ILE A 14 36.75 -7.64 -11.75
N VAL A 15 37.31 -8.73 -11.17
CA VAL A 15 36.52 -9.87 -10.72
C VAL A 15 35.58 -9.47 -9.57
N VAL A 16 36.05 -8.67 -8.61
CA VAL A 16 35.21 -8.15 -7.52
C VAL A 16 34.07 -7.29 -8.07
N MET A 17 34.34 -6.40 -9.02
CA MET A 17 33.31 -5.60 -9.66
C MET A 17 32.29 -6.47 -10.42
N LEU A 18 32.74 -7.52 -11.10
CA LEU A 18 31.85 -8.48 -11.76
C LEU A 18 30.94 -9.19 -10.76
N VAL A 19 31.49 -9.66 -9.63
CA VAL A 19 30.71 -10.30 -8.56
C VAL A 19 29.70 -9.33 -7.95
N ILE A 20 30.10 -8.08 -7.68
CA ILE A 20 29.18 -7.05 -7.15
C ILE A 20 28.07 -6.76 -8.17
N ALA A 21 28.38 -6.66 -9.46
CA ALA A 21 27.39 -6.42 -10.51
C ALA A 21 26.36 -7.56 -10.60
N ILE A 22 26.80 -8.81 -10.55
CA ILE A 22 25.92 -9.98 -10.54
C ILE A 22 25.08 -9.99 -9.26
N ALA A 23 25.68 -9.75 -8.09
CA ALA A 23 24.97 -9.71 -6.82
C ALA A 23 23.90 -8.59 -6.79
N ALA A 24 24.21 -7.41 -7.32
CA ALA A 24 23.29 -6.28 -7.38
C ALA A 24 22.02 -6.59 -8.19
N ALA A 25 22.12 -7.41 -9.24
CA ALA A 25 20.98 -7.84 -10.04
C ALA A 25 19.90 -8.60 -9.22
N PHE A 26 20.30 -9.29 -8.15
CA PHE A 26 19.38 -10.04 -7.28
C PHE A 26 18.90 -9.24 -6.06
N VAL A 27 19.70 -8.28 -5.58
CA VAL A 27 19.34 -7.47 -4.39
C VAL A 27 18.19 -6.49 -4.70
N VAL A 28 18.17 -5.88 -5.89
CA VAL A 28 17.17 -4.86 -6.25
C VAL A 28 15.72 -5.40 -6.24
N PRO A 29 15.40 -6.57 -6.86
CA PRO A 29 14.07 -7.17 -6.79
C PRO A 29 13.66 -7.59 -5.37
N ALA A 30 14.62 -8.06 -4.56
CA ALA A 30 14.35 -8.53 -3.20
C ALA A 30 13.92 -7.39 -2.27
N ILE A 31 14.50 -6.19 -2.46
CA ILE A 31 14.09 -5.00 -1.72
C ILE A 31 12.69 -4.58 -2.18
N SER A 32 12.45 -4.40 -3.49
CA SER A 32 11.21 -3.83 -4.03
C SER A 32 9.94 -4.62 -3.69
N GLY A 33 9.99 -5.95 -3.66
CA GLY A 33 8.84 -6.80 -3.28
C GLY A 33 8.33 -6.54 -1.86
N GLY A 34 9.22 -6.22 -0.92
CA GLY A 34 8.87 -5.91 0.47
C GLY A 34 8.11 -4.59 0.64
N TRP A 35 8.41 -3.58 -0.18
CA TRP A 35 7.75 -2.27 -0.10
C TRP A 35 6.29 -2.33 -0.54
N ARG A 36 6.00 -3.03 -1.64
CA ARG A 36 4.63 -3.14 -2.16
C ARG A 36 3.69 -3.86 -1.18
N SER A 37 4.16 -4.93 -0.54
CA SER A 37 3.37 -5.63 0.49
C SER A 37 3.07 -4.73 1.70
N ARG A 38 4.04 -3.93 2.15
CA ARG A 38 3.83 -2.98 3.25
C ARG A 38 2.82 -1.90 2.89
N GLN A 39 2.90 -1.37 1.68
CA GLN A 39 2.01 -0.32 1.19
C GLN A 39 0.55 -0.78 1.12
N ILE A 40 0.32 -2.00 0.63
CA ILE A 40 -1.01 -2.63 0.64
C ILE A 40 -1.50 -2.80 2.09
N ARG A 41 -0.68 -3.37 2.98
CA ARG A 41 -1.07 -3.57 4.39
C ARG A 41 -1.41 -2.26 5.10
N GLN A 42 -0.68 -1.18 4.82
CA GLN A 42 -0.97 0.15 5.35
C GLN A 42 -2.31 0.68 4.81
N GLY A 43 -2.54 0.58 3.51
CA GLY A 43 -3.82 0.92 2.88
C GLY A 43 -4.99 0.16 3.49
N THR A 44 -4.89 -1.16 3.63
CA THR A 44 -5.91 -2.00 4.26
C THR A 44 -6.20 -1.60 5.71
N ARG A 45 -5.16 -1.34 6.51
CA ARG A 45 -5.33 -0.89 7.90
C ARG A 45 -6.01 0.47 8.00
N LYS A 46 -5.66 1.41 7.10
CA LYS A 46 -6.28 2.74 7.03
C LYS A 46 -7.78 2.63 6.73
N VAL A 47 -8.14 1.85 5.71
CA VAL A 47 -9.54 1.60 5.33
C VAL A 47 -10.31 0.92 6.45
N ALA A 48 -9.75 -0.12 7.07
CA ALA A 48 -10.38 -0.80 8.21
C ALA A 48 -10.62 0.15 9.40
N GLY A 49 -9.68 1.06 9.66
CA GLY A 49 -9.83 2.11 10.66
C GLY A 49 -11.00 3.06 10.35
N VAL A 50 -11.11 3.53 9.10
CA VAL A 50 -12.22 4.39 8.66
C VAL A 50 -13.56 3.66 8.79
N MET A 51 -13.65 2.41 8.34
CA MET A 51 -14.89 1.61 8.45
C MET A 51 -15.32 1.43 9.91
N ARG A 52 -14.38 1.15 10.82
CA ARG A 52 -14.67 1.07 12.27
C ARG A 52 -15.16 2.40 12.82
N ALA A 53 -14.48 3.50 12.49
CA ALA A 53 -14.89 4.83 12.92
C ALA A 53 -16.28 5.23 12.41
N LEU A 54 -16.62 4.84 11.17
CA LEU A 54 -17.95 5.05 10.58
C LEU A 54 -19.02 4.22 11.28
N ARG A 55 -18.73 2.95 11.59
CA ARG A 55 -19.62 2.10 12.36
C ARG A 55 -19.91 2.71 13.72
N GLU A 56 -18.87 3.10 14.46
CA GLU A 56 -19.05 3.74 15.76
C GLU A 56 -19.81 5.08 15.64
N ARG A 57 -19.55 5.87 14.60
CA ARG A 57 -20.27 7.12 14.35
C ARG A 57 -21.75 6.87 14.06
N ALA A 58 -22.08 5.83 13.31
CA ALA A 58 -23.47 5.44 13.04
C ALA A 58 -24.21 5.10 14.34
N VAL A 59 -23.61 4.26 15.18
CA VAL A 59 -24.16 3.90 16.50
C VAL A 59 -24.29 5.12 17.40
N ARG A 60 -23.24 5.94 17.54
CA ARG A 60 -23.24 7.12 18.42
C ARG A 60 -24.26 8.19 17.99
N ARG A 61 -24.44 8.40 16.68
CA ARG A 61 -25.36 9.43 16.17
C ARG A 61 -26.78 8.90 15.93
N GLY A 62 -27.00 7.58 15.96
CA GLY A 62 -28.29 6.98 15.63
C GLY A 62 -28.71 7.14 14.17
N VAL A 63 -27.79 7.52 13.28
CA VAL A 63 -28.06 7.71 11.85
C VAL A 63 -27.11 6.85 11.01
N TYR A 64 -27.56 6.43 9.83
CA TYR A 64 -26.71 5.66 8.94
C TYR A 64 -25.53 6.50 8.45
N GLN A 65 -24.39 5.85 8.25
CA GLN A 65 -23.20 6.46 7.66
C GLN A 65 -22.88 5.78 6.33
N VAL A 66 -22.39 6.55 5.36
CA VAL A 66 -22.04 6.01 4.03
C VAL A 66 -20.56 6.25 3.75
N LEU A 67 -19.90 5.20 3.27
CA LEU A 67 -18.58 5.25 2.65
C LEU A 67 -18.79 5.11 1.14
N ILE A 68 -18.28 6.07 0.37
CA ILE A 68 -18.33 6.08 -1.09
C ILE A 68 -16.91 5.82 -1.58
N LEU A 69 -16.74 4.76 -2.36
CA LEU A 69 -15.49 4.44 -3.04
C LEU A 69 -15.64 4.92 -4.48
N ASP A 70 -14.70 5.73 -4.94
CA ASP A 70 -14.75 6.26 -6.29
C ASP A 70 -14.42 5.16 -7.33
N ALA A 71 -14.83 5.38 -8.57
CA ALA A 71 -14.60 4.44 -9.67
C ALA A 71 -13.11 4.26 -9.99
N ASP A 72 -12.28 5.24 -9.63
CA ASP A 72 -10.82 5.18 -9.75
C ASP A 72 -10.18 4.11 -8.82
N GLY A 73 -10.91 3.68 -7.79
CA GLY A 73 -10.44 2.77 -6.74
C GLY A 73 -9.31 3.33 -5.87
N ALA A 74 -8.76 4.51 -6.15
CA ALA A 74 -7.69 5.13 -5.40
C ALA A 74 -8.24 6.03 -4.28
N THR A 75 -9.48 6.47 -4.42
CA THR A 75 -10.07 7.49 -3.55
C THR A 75 -11.33 6.97 -2.87
N PHE A 76 -11.52 7.33 -1.60
CA PHE A 76 -12.77 7.10 -0.90
C PHE A 76 -13.19 8.31 -0.07
N ARG A 77 -14.49 8.50 0.04
CA ARG A 77 -15.13 9.63 0.72
C ARG A 77 -16.11 9.13 1.79
N TRP A 78 -16.15 9.80 2.93
CA TRP A 78 -17.11 9.52 4.00
C TRP A 78 -17.48 10.80 4.74
N ALA A 79 -18.65 10.80 5.40
CA ALA A 79 -19.14 11.87 6.29
C ALA A 79 -18.92 13.31 5.76
N ASP A 80 -19.93 13.89 5.10
CA ASP A 80 -19.95 15.29 4.59
C ASP A 80 -18.61 15.77 4.01
N GLY A 81 -18.02 14.98 3.11
CA GLY A 81 -16.91 15.42 2.27
C GLY A 81 -15.50 15.14 2.81
N GLN A 82 -15.32 14.30 3.84
CA GLN A 82 -13.97 13.83 4.14
C GLN A 82 -13.51 12.86 3.06
N GLU A 83 -12.50 13.27 2.30
CA GLU A 83 -11.88 12.48 1.25
C GLU A 83 -10.53 11.92 1.72
N THR A 84 -10.19 10.72 1.27
CA THR A 84 -8.88 10.14 1.51
C THR A 84 -8.44 9.29 0.35
N THR A 85 -7.19 9.53 -0.04
CA THR A 85 -6.50 8.75 -1.04
C THR A 85 -5.76 7.58 -0.40
N LEU A 86 -5.74 6.46 -1.11
CA LEU A 86 -4.90 5.32 -0.82
C LEU A 86 -3.44 5.63 -1.18
N PRO A 87 -2.48 4.93 -0.57
CA PRO A 87 -1.07 5.02 -0.98
C PRO A 87 -0.87 4.62 -2.44
N ASP A 88 0.15 5.18 -3.10
CA ASP A 88 0.44 4.94 -4.52
C ASP A 88 0.47 3.44 -4.90
N GLY A 89 -0.10 3.10 -6.05
CA GLY A 89 -0.12 1.70 -6.51
C GLY A 89 -1.01 0.75 -5.70
N VAL A 90 -1.87 1.28 -4.81
CA VAL A 90 -2.95 0.55 -4.14
C VAL A 90 -4.29 1.13 -4.57
N ALA A 91 -5.17 0.27 -5.11
CA ALA A 91 -6.52 0.64 -5.49
C ALA A 91 -7.50 -0.47 -5.12
N PHE A 92 -8.77 -0.10 -4.92
CA PHE A 92 -9.88 -1.02 -4.82
C PHE A 92 -10.20 -1.60 -6.19
N ILE A 93 -9.92 -2.89 -6.37
CA ILE A 93 -10.26 -3.64 -7.58
C ILE A 93 -11.71 -4.15 -7.58
N GLY A 94 -12.38 -4.11 -6.43
CA GLY A 94 -13.76 -4.50 -6.27
C GLY A 94 -14.21 -4.48 -4.82
N VAL A 95 -15.50 -4.23 -4.62
CA VAL A 95 -16.16 -4.34 -3.33
C VAL A 95 -17.10 -5.54 -3.40
N LYS A 96 -16.94 -6.50 -2.49
CA LYS A 96 -17.92 -7.58 -2.33
C LYS A 96 -19.05 -7.08 -1.44
N GLY A 97 -20.26 -7.02 -1.99
CA GLY A 97 -21.41 -6.37 -1.36
C GLY A 97 -21.40 -4.84 -1.52
N GLY A 98 -22.42 -4.18 -0.99
CA GLY A 98 -22.63 -2.75 -1.19
C GLY A 98 -23.38 -2.45 -2.50
N TRP A 99 -23.81 -1.19 -2.62
CA TRP A 99 -24.51 -0.70 -3.79
C TRP A 99 -23.49 -0.16 -4.78
N ARG A 100 -23.57 -0.56 -6.04
CA ARG A 100 -22.76 0.04 -7.10
C ARG A 100 -23.62 1.04 -7.84
N ASP A 101 -23.17 2.28 -7.87
CA ASP A 101 -23.85 3.33 -8.60
C ASP A 101 -23.56 3.21 -10.11
N PRO A 102 -24.43 3.76 -10.98
CA PRO A 102 -24.22 3.79 -12.42
C PRO A 102 -22.94 4.53 -12.84
N ASP A 103 -22.43 5.42 -11.98
CA ASP A 103 -21.17 6.15 -12.16
C ASP A 103 -19.92 5.28 -11.89
N GLY A 104 -20.10 4.02 -11.49
CA GLY A 104 -19.04 3.07 -11.19
C GLY A 104 -18.54 3.13 -9.74
N SER A 105 -18.99 4.12 -8.95
CA SER A 105 -18.68 4.23 -7.53
C SER A 105 -19.38 3.12 -6.73
N ALA A 106 -18.79 2.74 -5.60
CA ALA A 106 -19.35 1.74 -4.70
C ALA A 106 -19.67 2.36 -3.34
N ARG A 107 -20.88 2.11 -2.84
CA ARG A 107 -21.36 2.59 -1.54
C ARG A 107 -21.46 1.46 -0.53
N VAL A 108 -20.83 1.68 0.62
CA VAL A 108 -20.95 0.83 1.80
C VAL A 108 -21.69 1.60 2.88
N ILE A 109 -22.84 1.06 3.32
CA ILE A 109 -23.73 1.69 4.29
C ILE A 109 -23.53 1.03 5.66
N PHE A 110 -23.36 1.85 6.69
CA PHE A 110 -23.24 1.43 8.07
C PHE A 110 -24.50 1.87 8.83
N TYR A 111 -25.29 0.89 9.27
CA TYR A 111 -26.51 1.13 10.03
C TYR A 111 -26.21 1.34 11.53
N PRO A 112 -27.08 2.08 12.25
CA PRO A 112 -26.98 2.28 13.69
C PRO A 112 -27.55 1.05 14.43
N ASN A 113 -26.78 -0.03 14.51
CA ASN A 113 -27.18 -1.27 15.20
C ASN A 113 -26.04 -1.89 16.01
#